data_AF-A0A0L7KIF9-F1
#
_entry.id   AF-A0A0L7KIF9-F1
#
_cell.length_a   1.000
_cell.length_b   1.000
_cell.length_c   1.000
_cell.angle_alpha   90.00
_cell.angle_beta   90.00
_cell.angle_gamma   90.00
#
_symmetry.space_group_name_H-M   'P 1'
#
loop_
_entity.id
_entity.type
_entity.pdbx_description
1 polymer ?
#
loop_
_entity_poly.entity_id
_entity_poly.type
_entity_poly.pdbx_seq_one_letter_code
_entity_poly.pdbx_strand_id
1 'polypeptide(L)'
;MGDMEKQYMIHIKEFIQTFCFAKNVEIIMDESNLKTNVKTQKENNCKVINIYSCYAIWLCMNEIYPSWFDISIHPAQFETEIFIDIYSLVILAALVSDDKQKHINNILSVSHETQKYIHNVVEHLDKEVINESLRTEIKQLKEKVKYFEMENDNLNNCITEKNKIIEEDKEKMNNLQKQINAACEKTKNQYMNQIEEHEKKINELQNNLEKQMKDKLHIENDLKNKIKELEDEQNILKQENANIDILQNKINTYKEKLESMMTIQNINKELEDKLK
;
A
#
# COMPACT_ATOMS: atom_id res chain seq x y z
N MET A 1 -28.43 -48.57 45.18
CA MET A 1 -27.31 -48.05 45.98
C MET A 1 -26.58 -49.21 46.62
N GLY A 2 -25.26 -49.28 46.44
CA GLY A 2 -24.41 -50.30 47.07
C GLY A 2 -24.21 -50.01 48.57
N ASP A 3 -23.76 -51.00 49.34
CA ASP A 3 -23.53 -50.84 50.80
C ASP A 3 -22.56 -49.70 51.14
N MET A 4 -21.61 -49.39 50.25
CA MET A 4 -20.67 -48.27 50.38
C MET A 4 -21.35 -46.89 50.35
N GLU A 5 -22.28 -46.66 49.42
CA GLU A 5 -23.00 -45.39 49.32
C GLU A 5 -23.85 -45.12 50.57
N LYS A 6 -24.46 -46.17 51.13
CA LYS A 6 -25.21 -46.06 52.38
C LYS A 6 -24.31 -45.70 53.56
N GLN A 7 -23.09 -46.23 53.63
CA GLN A 7 -22.14 -45.85 54.67
C GLN A 7 -21.69 -44.39 54.55
N TYR A 8 -21.38 -43.90 53.33
CA TYR A 8 -21.05 -42.48 53.13
C TYR A 8 -22.18 -41.55 53.58
N MET A 9 -23.43 -41.91 53.28
CA MET A 9 -24.60 -41.12 53.67
C MET A 9 -24.81 -41.05 55.19
N ILE A 10 -24.44 -42.10 55.93
CA ILE A 10 -24.46 -42.09 57.40
C ILE A 10 -23.44 -41.07 57.93
N HIS A 11 -22.22 -41.06 57.41
CA HIS A 11 -21.18 -40.12 57.84
C HIS A 11 -21.54 -38.66 57.53
N ILE A 12 -22.15 -38.43 56.37
CA ILE A 12 -22.72 -37.14 55.97
C ILE A 12 -23.81 -36.67 56.94
N LYS A 13 -24.73 -37.57 57.30
CA LYS A 13 -25.81 -37.27 58.25
C LYS A 13 -25.25 -36.86 59.61
N GLU A 14 -24.29 -37.63 60.13
CA GLU A 14 -23.60 -37.33 61.39
C GLU A 14 -22.92 -35.95 61.34
N PHE A 15 -22.26 -35.63 60.22
CA PHE A 15 -21.64 -34.32 60.03
C PHE A 15 -22.68 -33.19 60.08
N ILE A 16 -23.72 -33.24 59.24
CA ILE A 16 -24.73 -32.18 59.19
C ILE A 16 -25.41 -31.99 60.56
N GLN A 17 -25.74 -33.08 61.26
CA GLN A 17 -26.32 -33.02 62.61
C GLN A 17 -25.40 -32.35 63.63
N THR A 18 -24.08 -32.51 63.49
CA THR A 18 -23.08 -31.95 64.40
C THR A 18 -22.84 -30.46 64.14
N PHE A 19 -22.98 -30.00 62.88
CA PHE A 19 -22.67 -28.62 62.50
C PHE A 19 -23.90 -27.71 62.25
N CYS A 20 -25.09 -28.25 61.97
CA CYS A 20 -26.33 -27.48 61.96
C CYS A 20 -26.72 -27.08 63.39
N PHE A 21 -26.60 -25.79 63.73
CA PHE A 21 -27.04 -25.25 65.03
C PHE A 21 -28.56 -25.29 65.26
N ALA A 22 -29.35 -25.69 64.28
CA ALA A 22 -30.80 -25.72 64.38
C ALA A 22 -31.26 -27.00 65.11
N LYS A 23 -31.46 -26.91 66.43
CA LYS A 23 -32.01 -27.97 67.31
C LYS A 23 -33.39 -28.54 66.89
N ASN A 24 -33.98 -28.08 65.78
CA ASN A 24 -35.35 -28.36 65.38
C ASN A 24 -35.47 -28.92 63.95
N VAL A 25 -34.40 -29.45 63.37
CA VAL A 25 -34.40 -30.01 62.01
C VAL A 25 -34.18 -31.53 62.04
N GLU A 26 -35.14 -32.27 61.48
CA GLU A 26 -35.10 -33.72 61.36
C GLU A 26 -34.42 -34.13 60.03
N ILE A 27 -33.38 -34.97 60.12
CA ILE A 27 -32.66 -35.45 58.93
C ILE A 27 -33.11 -36.88 58.61
N ILE A 28 -33.74 -37.03 57.45
CA ILE A 28 -34.27 -38.30 56.95
C ILE A 28 -33.39 -38.85 55.82
N MET A 29 -33.33 -40.18 55.74
CA MET A 29 -32.63 -40.92 54.68
C MET A 29 -33.68 -41.70 53.89
N ASP A 30 -34.31 -41.04 52.92
CA ASP A 30 -35.37 -41.65 52.10
C ASP A 30 -34.94 -41.72 50.63
N GLU A 31 -34.72 -42.94 50.15
CA GLU A 31 -34.30 -43.24 48.77
C GLU A 31 -35.46 -43.11 47.76
N SER A 32 -36.72 -43.09 48.21
CA SER A 32 -37.89 -43.20 47.33
C SER A 32 -38.11 -41.99 46.42
N ASN A 33 -37.49 -40.83 46.74
CA ASN A 33 -37.58 -39.59 45.95
C ASN A 33 -36.47 -39.40 44.90
N LEU A 34 -35.51 -40.34 44.78
CA LEU A 34 -34.41 -40.21 43.80
C LEU A 34 -34.85 -40.20 42.33
N LYS A 35 -36.10 -40.58 42.01
CA LYS A 35 -36.56 -40.75 40.61
C LYS A 35 -37.76 -39.92 40.16
N THR A 36 -38.22 -38.92 40.90
CA THR A 36 -39.30 -38.05 40.42
C THR A 36 -38.96 -36.56 40.53
N ASN A 37 -38.62 -36.00 39.36
CA ASN A 37 -38.82 -34.61 38.93
C ASN A 37 -37.97 -33.48 39.56
N VAL A 38 -37.05 -33.01 38.72
CA VAL A 38 -36.41 -31.68 38.65
C VAL A 38 -37.42 -30.52 38.47
N LYS A 39 -38.73 -30.71 38.63
CA LYS A 39 -39.71 -29.63 38.43
C LYS A 39 -40.81 -29.67 39.49
N THR A 40 -40.90 -28.57 40.22
CA THR A 40 -41.96 -28.15 41.16
C THR A 40 -42.11 -28.94 42.47
N GLN A 41 -41.20 -28.70 43.42
CA GLN A 41 -41.53 -28.77 44.85
C GLN A 41 -40.96 -27.54 45.57
N LYS A 42 -41.84 -26.60 45.92
CA LYS A 42 -41.65 -25.74 47.10
C LYS A 42 -41.86 -26.64 48.32
N GLU A 43 -40.85 -27.38 48.72
CA GLU A 43 -40.85 -28.10 50.01
C GLU A 43 -39.80 -27.50 50.94
N ASN A 44 -39.87 -26.18 51.11
CA ASN A 44 -39.34 -25.53 52.31
C ASN A 44 -40.40 -25.64 53.41
N ASN A 45 -40.49 -26.80 54.05
CA ASN A 45 -40.82 -26.81 55.46
C ASN A 45 -39.47 -26.97 56.19
N CYS A 46 -39.02 -25.91 56.87
CA CYS A 46 -37.71 -25.77 57.52
C CYS A 46 -37.48 -26.74 58.72
N LYS A 47 -38.09 -27.93 58.69
CA LYS A 47 -38.05 -28.92 59.77
C LYS A 47 -37.62 -30.31 59.30
N VAL A 48 -37.55 -30.60 58.00
CA VAL A 48 -37.14 -31.93 57.49
C VAL A 48 -36.20 -31.80 56.28
N ILE A 49 -35.04 -32.47 56.32
CA ILE A 49 -34.05 -32.49 55.22
C ILE A 49 -33.85 -33.94 54.73
N ASN A 50 -33.97 -34.16 53.42
CA ASN A 50 -33.55 -35.43 52.78
C ASN A 50 -32.13 -35.30 52.22
N ILE A 51 -31.19 -36.08 52.76
CA ILE A 51 -29.76 -36.05 52.38
C ILE A 51 -29.44 -36.69 51.03
N TYR A 52 -30.42 -37.30 50.35
CA TYR A 52 -30.26 -37.75 48.97
C TYR A 52 -30.49 -36.62 47.94
N SER A 53 -30.84 -35.41 48.38
CA SER A 53 -31.01 -34.24 47.51
C SER A 53 -29.86 -33.23 47.69
N CYS A 54 -28.97 -33.12 46.69
CA CYS A 54 -27.88 -32.12 46.68
C CYS A 54 -28.38 -30.70 47.00
N TYR A 55 -29.56 -30.35 46.51
CA TYR A 55 -30.15 -29.04 46.72
C TYR A 55 -30.48 -28.79 48.20
N ALA A 56 -31.00 -29.80 48.89
CA ALA A 56 -31.33 -29.70 50.31
C ALA A 56 -30.06 -29.49 51.16
N ILE A 57 -28.96 -30.17 50.83
CA ILE A 57 -27.68 -30.02 51.51
C ILE A 57 -27.06 -28.65 51.24
N TRP A 58 -27.06 -28.21 49.97
CA TRP A 58 -26.56 -26.88 49.60
C TRP A 58 -27.32 -25.78 50.33
N LEU A 59 -28.64 -25.89 50.47
CA LEU A 59 -29.45 -24.94 51.25
C LEU A 59 -29.01 -24.90 52.71
N CYS A 60 -28.80 -26.05 53.35
CA CYS A 60 -28.34 -26.10 54.74
C CYS A 60 -26.96 -25.47 54.91
N MET A 61 -26.04 -25.72 53.97
CA MET A 61 -24.69 -25.18 54.05
C MET A 61 -24.63 -23.69 53.74
N ASN A 62 -25.45 -23.21 52.79
CA ASN A 62 -25.62 -21.79 52.53
C ASN A 62 -26.26 -21.06 53.73
N GLU A 63 -27.13 -21.71 54.51
CA GLU A 63 -27.66 -21.13 55.75
C GLU A 63 -26.59 -21.03 56.85
N ILE A 64 -25.71 -22.02 56.98
CA ILE A 64 -24.63 -22.01 57.98
C ILE A 64 -23.49 -21.05 57.56
N TYR A 65 -23.15 -21.00 56.27
CA TYR A 65 -22.02 -20.23 55.72
C TYR A 65 -22.37 -19.52 54.40
N PRO A 66 -23.23 -18.49 54.43
CA PRO A 66 -23.75 -17.85 53.22
C PRO A 66 -22.69 -17.15 52.35
N SER A 67 -21.56 -16.75 52.93
CA SER A 67 -20.46 -16.10 52.20
C SER A 67 -19.61 -17.06 51.35
N TRP A 68 -19.78 -18.37 51.51
CA TRP A 68 -18.94 -19.40 50.87
C TRP A 68 -19.68 -20.21 49.81
N PHE A 69 -21.01 -20.15 49.82
CA PHE A 69 -21.87 -20.89 48.90
C PHE A 69 -22.56 -19.94 47.94
N ASP A 70 -21.80 -19.47 46.94
CA ASP A 70 -22.37 -18.70 45.83
C ASP A 70 -22.99 -19.60 44.75
N ILE A 71 -23.59 -18.97 43.72
CA ILE A 71 -24.33 -19.69 42.68
C ILE A 71 -23.45 -20.53 41.74
N SER A 72 -22.13 -20.29 41.72
CA SER A 72 -21.17 -21.04 40.91
C SER A 72 -20.94 -22.46 41.43
N ILE A 73 -21.20 -22.70 42.73
CA ILE A 73 -21.14 -24.04 43.34
C ILE A 73 -22.53 -24.64 43.60
N HIS A 74 -23.56 -24.08 42.97
CA HIS A 74 -24.92 -24.60 43.07
C HIS A 74 -25.01 -26.00 42.42
N PRO A 75 -25.68 -26.99 43.04
CA PRO A 75 -25.74 -28.36 42.53
C PRO A 75 -26.23 -28.51 41.08
N ALA A 76 -27.10 -27.60 40.62
CA ALA A 76 -27.58 -27.58 39.24
C ALA A 76 -26.50 -27.26 38.19
N GLN A 77 -25.29 -26.84 38.61
CA GLN A 77 -24.14 -26.58 37.72
C GLN A 77 -23.29 -27.84 37.46
N PHE A 78 -23.55 -28.96 38.16
CA PHE A 78 -22.75 -30.19 38.07
C PHE A 78 -23.59 -31.39 37.62
N GLU A 79 -22.99 -32.28 36.82
CA GLU A 79 -23.63 -33.54 36.42
C GLU A 79 -23.64 -34.55 37.58
N THR A 80 -24.73 -35.29 37.70
CA THR A 80 -25.18 -36.05 38.90
C THR A 80 -24.24 -37.13 39.46
N GLU A 81 -23.10 -37.40 38.84
CA GLU A 81 -22.10 -38.39 39.34
C GLU A 81 -21.05 -37.77 40.28
N ILE A 82 -20.96 -36.45 40.38
CA ILE A 82 -20.00 -35.73 41.24
C ILE A 82 -20.62 -35.43 42.62
N PHE A 83 -21.26 -36.44 43.23
CA PHE A 83 -22.02 -36.24 44.48
C PHE A 83 -21.11 -36.18 45.71
N ILE A 84 -19.90 -36.75 45.63
CA ILE A 84 -18.96 -36.91 46.75
C ILE A 84 -18.08 -35.67 46.96
N ASP A 85 -17.78 -34.90 45.90
CA ASP A 85 -16.82 -33.79 45.98
C ASP A 85 -17.41 -32.52 46.65
N ILE A 86 -18.72 -32.31 46.54
CA ILE A 86 -19.42 -31.20 47.23
C ILE A 86 -19.33 -31.36 48.76
N TYR A 87 -19.32 -32.59 49.26
CA TYR A 87 -19.18 -32.87 50.68
C TYR A 87 -17.75 -32.67 51.20
N SER A 88 -16.74 -32.97 50.39
CA SER A 88 -15.34 -32.65 50.68
C SER A 88 -15.13 -31.13 50.80
N LEU A 89 -15.78 -30.34 49.94
CA LEU A 89 -15.78 -28.87 50.00
C LEU A 89 -16.41 -28.31 51.27
N VAL A 90 -17.51 -28.91 51.75
CA VAL A 90 -18.21 -28.48 52.99
C VAL A 90 -17.37 -28.73 54.25
N ILE A 91 -16.67 -29.87 54.30
CA ILE A 91 -15.77 -30.23 55.40
C ILE A 91 -14.54 -29.31 55.42
N LEU A 92 -13.98 -29.00 54.24
CA LEU A 92 -12.86 -28.06 54.08
C LEU A 92 -13.26 -26.63 54.46
N ALA A 93 -14.45 -26.19 54.07
CA ALA A 93 -14.97 -24.89 54.43
C ALA A 93 -15.03 -24.75 55.97
N ALA A 94 -15.66 -25.70 56.67
CA ALA A 94 -15.74 -25.69 58.14
C ALA A 94 -14.36 -25.70 58.85
N LEU A 95 -13.33 -26.27 58.22
CA LEU A 95 -11.96 -26.36 58.77
C LEU A 95 -11.11 -25.08 58.58
N VAL A 96 -11.42 -24.23 57.61
CA VAL A 96 -10.62 -23.04 57.25
C VAL A 96 -11.22 -21.72 57.77
N SER A 97 -12.39 -21.76 58.43
CA SER A 97 -13.03 -20.61 59.10
C SER A 97 -12.17 -20.06 60.26
N ASP A 98 -12.30 -18.76 60.55
CA ASP A 98 -11.58 -18.08 61.65
C ASP A 98 -11.94 -18.62 63.06
N ASP A 99 -12.95 -19.48 63.17
CA ASP A 99 -13.43 -20.12 64.42
C ASP A 99 -12.80 -21.52 64.65
N LYS A 100 -11.50 -21.68 64.33
CA LYS A 100 -10.77 -22.96 64.25
C LYS A 100 -10.96 -23.90 65.45
N GLN A 101 -10.99 -23.38 66.68
CA GLN A 101 -11.09 -24.22 67.89
C GLN A 101 -12.47 -24.86 68.09
N LYS A 102 -13.56 -24.17 67.70
CA LYS A 102 -14.93 -24.69 67.84
C LYS A 102 -15.20 -25.81 66.85
N HIS A 103 -14.65 -25.69 65.64
CA HIS A 103 -14.77 -26.70 64.60
C HIS A 103 -13.88 -27.93 64.87
N ILE A 104 -12.68 -27.76 65.41
CA ILE A 104 -11.83 -28.88 65.86
C ILE A 104 -12.56 -29.72 66.93
N ASN A 105 -13.17 -29.11 67.94
CA ASN A 105 -13.92 -29.84 68.97
C ASN A 105 -15.12 -30.60 68.40
N ASN A 106 -15.80 -30.03 67.39
CA ASN A 106 -16.92 -30.68 66.73
C ASN A 106 -16.47 -31.82 65.79
N ILE A 107 -15.33 -31.70 65.11
CA ILE A 107 -14.75 -32.79 64.30
C ILE A 107 -14.28 -33.93 65.21
N LEU A 108 -13.70 -33.61 66.37
CA LEU A 108 -13.36 -34.63 67.38
C LEU A 108 -14.60 -35.28 68.00
N SER A 109 -15.79 -34.67 67.85
CA SER A 109 -17.06 -35.21 68.35
C SER A 109 -17.79 -36.13 67.36
N VAL A 110 -17.40 -36.14 66.08
CA VAL A 110 -17.91 -37.14 65.12
C VAL A 110 -17.20 -38.48 65.30
N SER A 111 -17.79 -39.56 64.79
CA SER A 111 -17.23 -40.91 64.91
C SER A 111 -15.83 -41.01 64.27
N HIS A 112 -14.98 -41.88 64.82
CA HIS A 112 -13.60 -42.07 64.38
C HIS A 112 -13.51 -42.45 62.88
N GLU A 113 -14.47 -43.20 62.38
CA GLU A 113 -14.57 -43.62 60.99
C GLU A 113 -14.92 -42.44 60.07
N THR A 114 -15.78 -41.52 60.52
CA THR A 114 -16.02 -40.24 59.83
C THR A 114 -14.77 -39.37 59.82
N GLN A 115 -14.01 -39.31 60.92
CA GLN A 115 -12.73 -38.58 60.97
C GLN A 115 -11.70 -39.17 59.99
N LYS A 116 -11.63 -40.50 59.88
CA LYS A 116 -10.72 -41.19 58.95
C LYS A 116 -11.07 -40.95 57.49
N TYR A 117 -12.37 -40.90 57.16
CA TYR A 117 -12.84 -40.52 55.84
C TYR A 117 -12.39 -39.10 55.48
N ILE A 118 -12.58 -38.15 56.40
CA ILE A 118 -12.14 -36.75 56.23
C ILE A 118 -10.63 -36.69 55.98
N HIS A 119 -9.84 -37.43 56.75
CA HIS A 119 -8.38 -37.44 56.61
C HIS A 119 -7.93 -37.95 55.23
N ASN A 120 -8.49 -39.05 54.73
CA ASN A 120 -8.14 -39.62 53.43
C ASN A 120 -8.44 -38.67 52.25
N VAL A 121 -9.53 -37.91 52.36
CA VAL A 121 -9.93 -36.89 51.36
C VAL A 121 -8.91 -35.76 51.33
N VAL A 122 -8.54 -35.22 52.49
CA VAL A 122 -7.53 -34.16 52.61
C VAL A 122 -6.19 -34.63 52.06
N GLU A 123 -5.78 -35.85 52.38
CA GLU A 123 -4.50 -36.42 51.91
C GLU A 123 -4.46 -36.64 50.39
N HIS A 124 -5.58 -37.01 49.75
CA HIS A 124 -5.65 -37.14 48.30
C HIS A 124 -5.56 -35.80 47.57
N LEU A 125 -6.13 -34.74 48.16
CA LEU A 125 -6.07 -33.38 47.61
C LEU A 125 -4.67 -32.75 47.80
N ASP A 126 -4.02 -32.99 48.93
CA ASP A 126 -2.62 -32.56 49.15
C ASP A 126 -1.63 -33.24 48.18
N LYS A 127 -1.99 -34.42 47.66
CA LYS A 127 -1.21 -35.16 46.66
C LYS A 127 -1.40 -34.67 45.21
N GLU A 128 -2.21 -33.64 44.96
CA GLU A 128 -2.28 -32.96 43.65
C GLU A 128 -1.02 -32.13 43.35
N VAL A 129 0.07 -32.85 43.06
CA VAL A 129 1.31 -32.40 42.37
C VAL A 129 1.03 -31.77 40.98
N ILE A 130 -0.23 -31.66 40.58
CA ILE A 130 -0.74 -31.09 39.33
C ILE A 130 -0.45 -29.56 39.21
N ASN A 131 -0.08 -28.87 40.29
CA ASN A 131 0.13 -27.40 40.26
C ASN A 131 1.53 -26.96 39.77
N GLU A 132 2.61 -27.74 39.97
CA GLU A 132 3.97 -27.26 39.71
C GLU A 132 4.35 -27.24 38.21
N SER A 133 3.85 -28.21 37.44
CA SER A 133 4.02 -28.23 35.98
C SER A 133 3.36 -27.03 35.31
N LEU A 134 2.11 -26.73 35.69
CA LEU A 134 1.37 -25.57 35.20
C LEU A 134 2.04 -24.25 35.61
N ARG A 135 2.57 -24.16 36.84
CA ARG A 135 3.36 -22.98 37.29
C ARG A 135 4.60 -22.76 36.44
N THR A 136 5.32 -23.84 36.11
CA THR A 136 6.52 -23.77 35.27
C THR A 136 6.17 -23.32 33.85
N GLU A 137 5.10 -23.86 33.28
CA GLU A 137 4.61 -23.47 31.94
C GLU A 137 4.14 -22.01 31.92
N ILE A 138 3.39 -21.56 32.93
CA ILE A 138 2.98 -20.15 33.08
C ILE A 138 4.20 -19.24 33.17
N LYS A 139 5.26 -19.64 33.87
CA LYS A 139 6.50 -18.86 33.97
C LYS A 139 7.19 -18.73 32.61
N GLN A 140 7.33 -19.82 31.87
CA GLN A 140 7.93 -19.82 30.53
C GLN A 140 7.12 -18.97 29.54
N LEU A 141 5.78 -19.06 29.60
CA LEU A 141 4.90 -18.24 28.77
C LEU A 141 5.05 -16.75 29.08
N LYS A 142 5.13 -16.37 30.36
CA LYS A 142 5.38 -14.97 30.76
C LYS A 142 6.71 -14.43 30.25
N GLU A 143 7.76 -15.24 30.25
CA GLU A 143 9.08 -14.85 29.70
C GLU A 143 9.01 -14.67 28.18
N LYS A 144 8.32 -15.58 27.46
CA LYS A 144 8.08 -15.43 26.01
C LYS A 144 7.28 -14.17 25.67
N VAL A 145 6.23 -13.87 26.43
CA VAL A 145 5.42 -12.65 26.23
C VAL A 145 6.29 -11.40 26.37
N LYS A 146 7.11 -11.31 27.43
CA LYS A 146 8.04 -10.18 27.60
C LYS A 146 9.03 -10.03 26.45
N TYR A 147 9.56 -11.15 25.95
CA TYR A 147 10.44 -11.12 24.78
C TYR A 147 9.71 -10.57 23.55
N PHE A 148 8.49 -11.04 23.27
CA PHE A 148 7.70 -10.54 22.14
C PHE A 148 7.29 -9.08 22.28
N GLU A 149 6.98 -8.60 23.49
CA GLU A 149 6.73 -7.18 23.75
C GLU A 149 7.96 -6.32 23.39
N MET A 150 9.15 -6.73 23.84
CA MET A 150 10.40 -6.03 23.54
C MET A 150 10.75 -6.07 22.04
N GLU A 151 10.55 -7.20 21.37
CA GLU A 151 10.76 -7.32 19.92
C GLU A 151 9.79 -6.44 19.12
N ASN A 152 8.53 -6.36 19.55
CA ASN A 152 7.51 -5.52 18.93
C ASN A 152 7.85 -4.02 19.06
N ASP A 153 8.33 -3.58 20.23
CA ASP A 153 8.79 -2.21 20.44
C ASP A 153 9.99 -1.87 19.54
N ASN A 154 10.96 -2.78 19.43
CA ASN A 154 12.10 -2.62 18.53
C ASN A 154 11.66 -2.51 17.07
N LEU A 155 10.71 -3.35 16.64
CA LEU A 155 10.18 -3.30 15.28
C LEU A 155 9.43 -1.98 15.01
N ASN A 156 8.62 -1.51 15.95
CA ASN A 156 7.94 -0.22 15.86
C ASN A 156 8.91 0.96 15.73
N ASN A 157 10.00 0.95 16.50
CA ASN A 157 11.06 1.95 16.38
C ASN A 157 11.72 1.91 15.00
N CYS A 158 12.04 0.71 14.49
CA CYS A 158 12.62 0.54 13.16
C CYS A 158 11.68 1.03 12.05
N ILE A 159 10.38 0.75 12.15
CA ILE A 159 9.36 1.22 11.20
C ILE A 159 9.28 2.75 11.22
N THR A 160 9.29 3.36 12.41
CA THR A 160 9.22 4.82 12.55
C THR A 160 10.41 5.50 11.90
N GLU A 161 11.62 4.99 12.11
CA GLU A 161 12.84 5.52 11.50
C GLU A 161 12.82 5.35 9.97
N LYS A 162 12.42 4.18 9.46
CA LYS A 162 12.28 3.96 8.02
C LYS A 162 11.25 4.88 7.38
N ASN A 163 10.12 5.14 8.05
CA ASN A 163 9.11 6.07 7.55
C ASN A 163 9.65 7.50 7.46
N LYS A 164 10.47 7.93 8.43
CA LYS A 164 11.14 9.23 8.38
C LYS A 164 12.07 9.34 7.16
N ILE A 165 12.88 8.32 6.91
CA ILE A 165 13.78 8.26 5.74
C ILE A 165 12.98 8.33 4.44
N ILE A 166 11.87 7.59 4.34
CA ILE A 166 10.99 7.61 3.16
C ILE A 166 10.46 9.02 2.89
N GLU A 167 10.05 9.75 3.94
CA GLU A 167 9.51 11.10 3.77
C GLU A 167 10.59 12.11 3.36
N GLU A 168 11.79 12.03 3.94
CA GLU A 168 12.94 12.83 3.52
C GLU A 168 13.33 12.55 2.06
N ASP A 169 13.30 11.29 1.62
CA ASP A 169 13.63 10.92 0.25
C ASP A 169 12.54 11.35 -0.74
N LYS A 170 11.25 11.34 -0.37
CA LYS A 170 10.19 11.94 -1.17
C LYS A 170 10.41 13.44 -1.36
N GLU A 171 10.82 14.15 -0.31
CA GLU A 171 11.08 15.58 -0.40
C GLU A 171 12.29 15.87 -1.33
N LYS A 172 13.38 15.12 -1.18
CA LYS A 172 14.53 15.21 -2.10
C LYS A 172 14.13 14.93 -3.54
N MET A 173 13.33 13.90 -3.77
CA MET A 173 12.84 13.52 -5.11
C MET A 173 11.99 14.64 -5.72
N ASN A 174 11.09 15.24 -4.95
CA ASN A 174 10.29 16.38 -5.40
C ASN A 174 11.15 17.60 -5.75
N ASN A 175 12.19 17.87 -4.96
CA ASN A 175 13.11 18.99 -5.23
C ASN A 175 13.94 18.73 -6.49
N LEU A 176 14.45 17.52 -6.69
CA LEU A 176 15.14 17.14 -7.93
C LEU A 176 14.22 17.24 -9.15
N GLN A 177 12.96 16.79 -9.03
CA GLN A 177 11.99 16.91 -10.12
C GLN A 177 11.73 18.37 -10.51
N LYS A 178 11.61 19.28 -9.53
CA LYS A 178 11.47 20.73 -9.80
C LYS A 178 12.69 21.29 -10.53
N GLN A 179 13.90 20.90 -10.13
CA GLN A 179 15.13 21.36 -10.78
C GLN A 179 15.24 20.84 -12.22
N ILE A 180 14.91 19.57 -12.45
CA ILE A 180 14.88 18.97 -13.80
C ILE A 180 13.89 19.73 -14.68
N ASN A 181 12.66 19.97 -14.20
CA ASN A 181 11.64 20.68 -14.96
C ASN A 181 12.08 22.11 -15.32
N ALA A 182 12.67 22.84 -14.36
CA ALA A 182 13.17 24.19 -14.60
C ALA A 182 14.34 24.23 -15.60
N ALA A 183 15.27 23.27 -15.50
CA ALA A 183 16.39 23.15 -16.44
C ALA A 183 15.89 22.82 -17.85
N CYS A 184 14.97 21.85 -17.99
CA CYS A 184 14.36 21.49 -19.27
C CYS A 184 13.67 22.68 -19.93
N GLU A 185 12.84 23.43 -19.20
CA GLU A 185 12.12 24.57 -19.78
C GLU A 185 13.08 25.69 -20.19
N LYS A 186 14.15 25.93 -19.41
CA LYS A 186 15.20 26.89 -19.77
C LYS A 186 15.90 26.50 -21.07
N THR A 187 16.32 25.24 -21.20
CA THR A 187 17.00 24.74 -22.40
C THR A 187 16.08 24.76 -23.62
N LYS A 188 14.81 24.37 -23.44
CA LYS A 188 13.79 24.43 -24.50
C LYS A 188 13.61 25.86 -25.02
N ASN A 189 13.46 26.83 -24.13
CA ASN A 189 13.31 28.24 -24.52
C ASN A 189 14.57 28.79 -25.21
N GLN A 190 15.77 28.38 -24.79
CA GLN A 190 17.01 28.75 -25.47
C GLN A 190 17.04 28.24 -26.92
N TYR A 191 16.71 26.97 -27.16
CA TYR A 191 16.66 26.42 -28.51
C TYR A 191 15.55 27.06 -29.35
N MET A 192 14.39 27.34 -28.75
CA MET A 192 13.29 28.00 -29.47
C MET A 192 13.70 29.38 -29.98
N ASN A 193 14.34 30.19 -29.13
CA ASN A 193 14.84 31.51 -29.52
C ASN A 193 15.89 31.42 -30.64
N GLN A 194 16.79 30.44 -30.58
CA GLN A 194 17.79 30.23 -31.64
C GLN A 194 17.14 29.87 -32.98
N ILE A 195 16.12 29.01 -32.96
CA ILE A 195 15.35 28.65 -34.16
C ILE A 195 14.69 29.90 -34.75
N GLU A 196 14.01 30.71 -33.93
CA GLU A 196 13.35 31.94 -34.41
C GLU A 196 14.35 32.95 -35.01
N GLU A 197 15.55 33.09 -34.43
CA GLU A 197 16.60 33.94 -35.01
C GLU A 197 17.13 33.40 -36.35
N HIS A 198 17.28 32.08 -36.47
CA HIS A 198 17.71 31.45 -37.72
C HIS A 198 16.65 31.57 -38.81
N GLU A 199 15.37 31.41 -38.47
CA GLU A 199 14.25 31.62 -39.41
C GLU A 199 14.21 33.05 -39.95
N LYS A 200 14.42 34.06 -39.10
CA LYS A 200 14.52 35.46 -39.54
C LYS A 200 15.67 35.68 -40.53
N LYS A 201 16.86 35.14 -40.23
CA LYS A 201 18.02 35.24 -41.13
C LYS A 201 17.78 34.54 -42.47
N ILE A 202 17.14 33.37 -42.46
CA ILE A 202 16.78 32.65 -43.69
C ILE A 202 15.84 33.50 -44.55
N ASN A 203 14.80 34.08 -43.94
CA ASN A 203 13.84 34.93 -44.66
C ASN A 203 14.51 36.19 -45.26
N GLU A 204 15.42 36.83 -44.51
CA GLU A 204 16.20 37.96 -45.03
C GLU A 204 17.07 37.58 -46.23
N LEU A 205 17.78 36.44 -46.14
CA LEU A 205 18.61 35.94 -47.24
C LEU A 205 17.78 35.58 -48.47
N GLN A 206 16.61 34.97 -48.29
CA GLN A 206 15.68 34.65 -49.38
C GLN A 206 15.21 35.92 -50.09
N ASN A 207 14.77 36.94 -49.35
CA ASN A 207 14.36 38.23 -49.91
C ASN A 207 15.49 38.91 -50.70
N ASN A 208 16.71 38.88 -50.17
CA ASN A 208 17.87 39.45 -50.85
C ASN A 208 18.20 38.69 -52.15
N LEU A 209 18.12 37.36 -52.13
CA LEU A 209 18.35 36.53 -53.30
C LEU A 209 17.30 36.78 -54.39
N GLU A 210 16.02 36.87 -54.03
CA GLU A 210 14.94 37.19 -54.97
C GLU A 210 15.15 38.55 -55.65
N LYS A 211 15.56 39.55 -54.87
CA LYS A 211 15.89 40.88 -55.40
C LYS A 211 17.04 40.81 -56.40
N GLN A 212 18.15 40.14 -56.04
CA GLN A 212 19.29 39.96 -56.94
C GLN A 212 18.91 39.22 -58.22
N MET A 213 18.05 38.20 -58.14
CA MET A 213 17.57 37.48 -59.32
C MET A 213 16.75 38.38 -60.26
N LYS A 214 15.87 39.23 -59.72
CA LYS A 214 15.10 40.20 -60.52
C LYS A 214 16.01 41.23 -61.19
N ASP A 215 16.95 41.80 -60.44
CA ASP A 215 17.89 42.78 -60.95
C ASP A 215 18.77 42.17 -62.06
N LYS A 216 19.26 40.94 -61.85
CA LYS A 216 20.02 40.20 -62.86
C LYS A 216 19.21 39.94 -64.13
N LEU A 217 17.95 39.53 -64.01
CA LEU A 217 17.07 39.27 -65.15
C LEU A 217 16.83 40.55 -65.96
N HIS A 218 16.65 41.69 -65.27
CA HIS A 218 16.49 42.98 -65.95
C HIS A 218 17.73 43.34 -66.77
N ILE A 219 18.93 43.24 -66.17
CA ILE A 219 20.20 43.49 -66.85
C ILE A 219 20.39 42.53 -68.04
N GLU A 220 20.06 41.25 -67.87
CA GLU A 220 20.18 40.25 -68.92
C GLU A 220 19.28 40.58 -70.13
N ASN A 221 18.07 41.06 -69.89
CA ASN A 221 17.15 41.48 -70.95
C ASN A 221 17.65 42.74 -71.67
N ASP A 222 18.17 43.72 -70.93
CA ASP A 222 18.73 44.94 -71.52
C ASP A 222 19.94 44.62 -72.42
N LEU A 223 20.81 43.72 -71.97
CA LEU A 223 21.95 43.26 -72.76
C LEU A 223 21.51 42.50 -74.02
N LYS A 224 20.50 41.62 -73.92
CA LYS A 224 19.93 40.92 -75.09
C LYS A 224 19.37 41.89 -76.12
N ASN A 225 18.66 42.92 -75.68
CA ASN A 225 18.14 43.96 -76.56
C ASN A 225 19.28 44.73 -77.25
N LYS A 226 20.33 45.10 -76.49
CA LYS A 226 21.48 45.81 -77.06
C LYS A 226 22.26 44.98 -78.07
N ILE A 227 22.42 43.67 -77.83
CA ILE A 227 23.03 42.75 -78.78
C ILE A 227 22.24 42.73 -80.09
N LYS A 228 20.91 42.65 -80.01
CA LYS A 228 20.05 42.64 -81.21
C LYS A 228 20.18 43.94 -82.02
N GLU A 229 20.19 45.09 -81.35
CA GLU A 229 20.42 46.40 -82.02
C GLU A 229 21.77 46.41 -82.76
N LEU A 230 22.83 45.92 -82.12
CA LEU A 230 24.16 45.85 -82.73
C LEU A 230 24.23 44.86 -83.90
N GLU A 231 23.51 43.73 -83.83
CA GLU A 231 23.39 42.78 -84.94
C GLU A 231 22.68 43.42 -86.14
N ASP A 232 21.61 44.18 -85.90
CA ASP A 232 20.88 44.91 -86.94
C ASP A 232 21.77 45.99 -87.58
N GLU A 233 22.50 46.79 -86.79
CA GLU A 233 23.50 47.75 -87.28
C GLU A 233 24.60 47.08 -88.11
N GLN A 234 25.11 45.92 -87.64
CA GLN A 234 26.15 45.18 -88.36
C GLN A 234 25.65 44.65 -89.72
N ASN A 235 24.38 44.27 -89.81
CA ASN A 235 23.77 43.85 -91.07
C ASN A 235 23.65 45.01 -92.06
N ILE A 236 23.27 46.20 -91.60
CA ILE A 236 23.25 47.42 -92.42
C ILE A 236 24.65 47.73 -92.96
N LEU A 237 25.67 47.73 -92.10
CA LEU A 237 27.06 48.00 -92.50
C LEU A 237 27.59 46.99 -93.54
N LYS A 238 27.23 45.70 -93.42
CA LYS A 238 27.58 44.69 -94.44
C LYS A 238 26.95 45.01 -95.78
N GLN A 239 25.68 45.44 -95.80
CA GLN A 239 24.99 45.82 -97.02
C GLN A 239 25.59 47.10 -97.65
N GLU A 240 25.93 48.10 -96.83
CA GLU A 240 26.60 49.31 -97.28
C GLU A 240 27.99 49.02 -97.88
N ASN A 241 28.78 48.13 -97.26
CA ASN A 241 30.07 47.70 -97.82
C ASN A 241 29.91 47.04 -99.19
N ALA A 242 28.92 46.16 -99.36
CA ALA A 242 28.64 45.57 -100.67
C ALA A 242 28.26 46.63 -101.72
N ASN A 243 27.53 47.67 -101.33
CA ASN A 243 27.21 48.79 -102.21
C ASN A 243 28.46 49.62 -102.57
N ILE A 244 29.38 49.84 -101.62
CA ILE A 244 30.66 50.50 -101.87
C ILE A 244 31.47 49.71 -102.91
N ASP A 245 31.55 48.39 -102.80
CA ASP A 245 32.26 47.55 -103.78
C ASP A 245 31.66 47.70 -105.20
N ILE A 246 30.33 47.75 -105.31
CA ILE A 246 29.64 48.00 -106.60
C ILE A 246 29.99 49.39 -107.15
N LEU A 247 29.99 50.43 -106.32
CA LEU A 247 30.34 51.79 -106.73
C LEU A 247 31.81 51.89 -107.13
N GLN A 248 32.71 51.20 -106.42
CA GLN A 248 34.14 51.17 -106.72
C GLN A 248 34.39 50.56 -108.11
N ASN A 249 33.69 49.46 -108.44
CA ASN A 249 33.75 48.85 -109.77
C ASN A 249 33.27 49.81 -110.88
N LYS A 250 32.18 50.56 -110.63
CA LYS A 250 31.70 51.58 -111.56
C LYS A 250 32.72 52.71 -111.75
N ILE A 251 33.33 53.19 -110.67
CA ILE A 251 34.39 54.21 -110.73
C ILE A 251 35.57 53.72 -111.57
N ASN A 252 36.03 52.49 -111.36
CA ASN A 252 37.12 51.92 -112.13
C ASN A 252 36.78 51.85 -113.63
N THR A 253 35.56 51.39 -113.96
CA THR A 253 35.07 51.38 -115.35
C THR A 253 35.06 52.78 -115.97
N TYR A 254 34.65 53.80 -115.22
CA TYR A 254 34.65 55.18 -115.70
C TYR A 254 36.06 55.74 -115.89
N LYS A 255 37.02 55.38 -115.02
CA LYS A 255 38.44 55.76 -115.18
C LYS A 255 39.03 55.19 -116.47
N GLU A 256 38.81 53.91 -116.76
CA GLU A 256 39.29 53.25 -117.99
C GLU A 256 38.72 53.93 -119.25
N LYS A 257 37.42 54.26 -119.25
CA LYS A 257 36.78 55.00 -120.34
C LYS A 257 37.37 56.40 -120.52
N LEU A 258 37.66 57.09 -119.43
CA LEU A 258 38.25 58.43 -119.47
C LEU A 258 39.68 58.40 -120.04
N GLU A 259 40.51 57.42 -119.64
CA GLU A 259 41.84 57.20 -120.24
C GLU A 259 41.75 56.92 -121.74
N SER A 260 40.80 56.09 -122.15
CA SER A 260 40.54 55.83 -123.58
C SER A 260 40.17 57.11 -124.34
N MET A 261 39.29 57.94 -123.76
CA MET A 261 38.92 59.25 -124.33
C MET A 261 40.12 60.20 -124.42
N MET A 262 40.94 60.31 -123.37
CA MET A 262 42.15 61.14 -123.39
C MET A 262 43.11 60.70 -124.50
N THR A 263 43.24 59.39 -124.71
CA THR A 263 44.07 58.84 -125.80
C THR A 263 43.55 59.26 -127.17
N ILE A 264 42.23 59.13 -127.42
CA ILE A 264 41.59 59.59 -128.65
C ILE A 264 41.78 61.10 -128.84
N GLN A 265 41.63 61.88 -127.77
CA GLN A 265 41.77 63.33 -127.80
C GLN A 265 43.20 63.76 -128.17
N ASN A 266 44.22 63.05 -127.66
CA ASN A 266 45.61 63.26 -128.05
C ASN A 266 45.83 62.93 -129.54
N ILE A 267 45.30 61.81 -130.03
CA ILE A 267 45.38 61.43 -131.46
C ILE A 267 44.72 62.50 -132.34
N ASN A 268 43.52 62.97 -131.96
CA ASN A 268 42.82 64.02 -132.70
C ASN A 268 43.64 65.32 -132.76
N LYS A 269 44.30 65.69 -131.67
CA LYS A 269 45.19 66.86 -131.63
C LYS A 269 46.40 66.70 -132.56
N GLU A 270 47.03 65.52 -132.58
CA GLU A 270 48.11 65.23 -133.53
C GLU A 270 47.65 65.28 -134.99
N LEU A 271 46.43 64.82 -135.27
CA LEU A 271 45.83 64.89 -136.61
C LEU A 271 45.52 66.33 -137.02
N GLU A 272 44.95 67.15 -136.12
CA GLU A 272 44.71 68.58 -136.36
C GLU A 272 46.03 69.33 -136.62
N ASP A 273 47.09 69.04 -135.85
CA ASP A 273 48.41 69.65 -136.04
C ASP A 273 49.05 69.27 -137.38
N LYS A 274 48.74 68.09 -137.95
CA LYS A 274 49.21 67.65 -139.29
C LYS A 274 48.41 68.22 -140.46
N LEU A 275 47.19 68.70 -140.21
CA LEU A 275 46.28 69.27 -141.23
C LEU A 275 46.46 70.79 -141.41
N LYS A 276 47.22 71.45 -140.54
CA LYS A 276 47.67 72.84 -140.66
C LYS A 276 49.02 72.92 -141.36
#